data_AF-A0A9P8MTE6-F1
#
_entry.id   AF-A0A9P8MTE6-F1
#
_cell.length_a   1.000
_cell.length_b   1.000
_cell.length_c   1.000
_cell.angle_alpha   90.00
_cell.angle_beta   90.00
_cell.angle_gamma   90.00
#
_symmetry.space_group_name_H-M   'P 1'
#
loop_
_entity.id
_entity.type
_entity.pdbx_description
1 polymer ?
#
loop_
_entity_poly.entity_id
_entity_poly.type
_entity_poly.pdbx_seq_one_letter_code
_entity_poly.pdbx_strand_id
1 'polypeptide(L)'
;MANMDKLHGDVARLKKRVDQNLDSKAVRERLDISHFGPNAILRGVQLTLVGAHRALQNPAMFTSDHYRQAALAVVMGVFIRLIVAVPITGIRVLLWVVSMFFPLDTVSWDDSLIDGLNFIGEYVLQLPLFLMALMRYVVPTLDSLFMQSLHWVDKTYVQKHSNDSQDDLRDMYYPNLAQYSRVVDDSTGPESAAHALSAFLYRFARKGCISTAIFALSYLPVVGKLVLPVASFYTFNKAAGLGLAGIIFGTGIFLPRRCLVVFLQTYFASRSLTRELLEPYFVRVRFTKTEKRNWFRSREGVLFGFGLGFYALMKVPLLGVLIYGIAEASTAYLITKITDPPPPPAERREYAASQQTWRNRHEFLSLSLANLDNTRSNAPTPNTG
;
A
#
# COMPACT_ATOMS: atom_id res chain seq x y z
N MET A 1 -43.29 -46.82 14.45
CA MET A 1 -41.91 -46.61 14.95
C MET A 1 -40.86 -46.60 13.84
N ALA A 2 -40.87 -47.51 12.85
CA ALA A 2 -39.85 -47.59 11.79
C ALA A 2 -39.66 -46.32 10.91
N ASN A 3 -40.69 -45.47 10.74
CA ASN A 3 -40.57 -44.24 9.93
C ASN A 3 -39.91 -43.06 10.68
N MET A 4 -39.94 -43.04 12.02
CA MET A 4 -39.27 -41.96 12.78
C MET A 4 -37.76 -42.16 12.86
N ASP A 5 -37.29 -43.41 12.96
CA ASP A 5 -35.86 -43.71 12.97
C ASP A 5 -35.18 -43.42 11.62
N LYS A 6 -35.89 -43.67 10.52
CA LYS A 6 -35.41 -43.34 9.17
C LYS A 6 -35.26 -41.83 8.98
N LEU A 7 -36.25 -41.05 9.45
CA LEU A 7 -36.22 -39.59 9.40
C LEU A 7 -35.08 -39.01 10.25
N HIS A 8 -34.84 -39.55 11.44
CA HIS A 8 -33.73 -39.14 12.31
C HIS A 8 -32.36 -39.42 11.67
N GLY A 9 -32.21 -40.58 11.03
CA GLY A 9 -31.00 -40.95 10.29
C GLY A 9 -30.70 -40.03 9.11
N ASP A 10 -31.73 -39.61 8.37
CA ASP A 10 -31.58 -38.72 7.22
C ASP A 10 -31.23 -37.28 7.63
N VAL A 11 -31.84 -36.77 8.72
CA VAL A 11 -31.49 -35.47 9.31
C VAL A 11 -30.04 -35.46 9.81
N ALA A 12 -29.57 -36.53 10.45
CA ALA A 12 -28.19 -36.64 10.90
C ALA A 12 -27.19 -36.66 9.72
N ARG A 13 -27.52 -37.34 8.62
CA ARG A 13 -26.70 -37.35 7.39
C ARG A 13 -26.69 -36.01 6.67
N LEU A 14 -27.81 -35.28 6.68
CA LEU A 14 -27.91 -33.94 6.11
C LEU A 14 -27.08 -32.94 6.93
N LYS A 15 -27.22 -32.97 8.26
CA LYS A 15 -26.41 -32.14 9.16
C LYS A 15 -24.92 -32.39 8.96
N LYS A 16 -24.48 -33.65 8.91
CA LYS A 16 -23.09 -34.02 8.64
C LYS A 16 -22.58 -33.51 7.28
N ARG A 17 -23.40 -33.57 6.22
CA ARG A 17 -23.04 -33.03 4.90
C ARG A 17 -22.98 -31.50 4.87
N VAL A 18 -23.90 -30.83 5.57
CA VAL A 18 -23.91 -29.36 5.69
C VAL A 18 -22.68 -28.90 6.47
N ASP A 19 -22.38 -29.54 7.60
CA ASP A 19 -21.20 -29.24 8.42
C ASP A 19 -19.90 -29.50 7.65
N GLN A 20 -19.78 -30.63 6.95
CA GLN A 20 -18.61 -30.93 6.10
C GLN A 20 -18.44 -29.95 4.94
N ASN A 21 -19.54 -29.51 4.31
CA ASN A 21 -19.48 -28.54 3.21
C ASN A 21 -19.16 -27.13 3.71
N LEU A 22 -19.68 -26.73 4.87
CA LEU A 22 -19.35 -25.45 5.53
C LEU A 22 -17.88 -25.43 5.93
N ASP A 23 -17.38 -26.50 6.54
CA ASP A 23 -15.99 -26.59 6.98
C ASP A 23 -15.03 -26.65 5.79
N SER A 24 -15.37 -27.41 4.74
CA SER A 24 -14.58 -27.44 3.50
C SER A 24 -14.52 -26.08 2.80
N LYS A 25 -15.64 -25.34 2.74
CA LYS A 25 -15.67 -23.99 2.17
C LYS A 25 -14.93 -22.99 3.04
N ALA A 26 -15.10 -23.02 4.36
CA ALA A 26 -14.41 -22.14 5.29
C ALA A 26 -12.89 -22.40 5.30
N VAL A 27 -12.47 -23.67 5.23
CA VAL A 27 -11.06 -24.05 5.09
C VAL A 27 -10.50 -23.60 3.74
N ARG A 28 -11.24 -23.81 2.63
CA ARG A 28 -10.84 -23.29 1.31
C ARG A 28 -10.73 -21.77 1.29
N GLU A 29 -11.65 -21.05 1.92
CA GLU A 29 -11.61 -19.59 2.03
C GLU A 29 -10.40 -19.10 2.86
N ARG A 30 -10.07 -19.80 3.96
CA ARG A 30 -8.89 -19.48 4.78
C ARG A 30 -7.57 -19.85 4.12
N LEU A 31 -7.60 -20.82 3.20
CA LEU A 31 -6.47 -21.23 2.37
C LEU A 31 -6.42 -20.48 1.03
N ASP A 32 -7.40 -19.62 0.73
CA ASP A 32 -7.49 -18.98 -0.57
C ASP A 32 -6.40 -17.91 -0.74
N ILE A 33 -5.47 -18.18 -1.66
CA ILE A 33 -4.36 -17.31 -2.09
C ILE A 33 -4.80 -16.43 -3.28
N SER A 34 -6.08 -16.50 -3.70
CA SER A 34 -6.66 -15.46 -4.53
C SER A 34 -6.50 -14.10 -3.79
N HIS A 35 -6.71 -12.92 -4.35
CA HIS A 35 -6.29 -11.62 -3.76
C HIS A 35 -4.77 -11.40 -3.64
N PHE A 36 -4.00 -12.32 -3.05
CA PHE A 36 -2.54 -12.22 -2.87
C PHE A 36 -1.76 -13.24 -3.73
N GLY A 37 -2.11 -13.33 -5.01
CA GLY A 37 -1.43 -14.22 -5.96
C GLY A 37 -0.16 -13.58 -6.56
N PRO A 38 0.90 -14.35 -6.87
CA PRO A 38 2.13 -13.84 -7.51
C PRO A 38 1.85 -13.05 -8.79
N ASN A 39 0.89 -13.48 -9.61
CA ASN A 39 0.48 -12.75 -10.82
C ASN A 39 -0.07 -11.35 -10.48
N ALA A 40 -0.89 -11.22 -9.44
CA ALA A 40 -1.41 -9.91 -9.03
C ALA A 40 -0.27 -8.98 -8.56
N ILE A 41 0.70 -9.51 -7.82
CA ILE A 41 1.88 -8.74 -7.38
C ILE A 41 2.70 -8.28 -8.59
N LEU A 42 2.99 -9.19 -9.52
CA LEU A 42 3.75 -8.85 -10.73
C LEU A 42 3.03 -7.79 -11.56
N ARG A 43 1.70 -7.90 -11.69
CA ARG A 43 0.86 -6.87 -12.36
C ARG A 43 0.92 -5.53 -11.65
N GLY A 44 0.93 -5.53 -10.33
CA GLY A 44 1.13 -4.32 -9.53
C GLY A 44 2.46 -3.63 -9.85
N VAL A 45 3.56 -4.39 -9.90
CA VAL A 45 4.90 -3.88 -10.26
C VAL A 45 4.92 -3.37 -11.70
N GLN A 46 4.28 -4.07 -12.63
CA GLN A 46 4.15 -3.60 -14.02
C GLN A 46 3.38 -2.27 -14.10
N LEU A 47 2.29 -2.13 -13.34
CA LEU A 47 1.55 -0.87 -13.23
C LEU A 47 2.37 0.26 -12.62
N THR A 48 3.33 -0.03 -11.72
CA THR A 48 4.29 0.99 -11.27
C THR A 48 5.07 1.57 -12.44
N LEU A 49 5.64 0.71 -13.29
CA LEU A 49 6.48 1.16 -14.41
C LEU A 49 5.65 1.87 -15.49
N VAL A 50 4.52 1.28 -15.89
CA VAL A 50 3.62 1.87 -16.88
C VAL A 50 3.01 3.17 -16.37
N GLY A 51 2.54 3.19 -15.12
CA GLY A 51 2.01 4.37 -14.47
C GLY A 51 3.04 5.49 -14.37
N ALA A 52 4.26 5.18 -13.94
CA ALA A 52 5.35 6.15 -13.86
C ALA A 52 5.69 6.72 -15.24
N HIS A 53 5.77 5.88 -16.26
CA HIS A 53 6.01 6.32 -17.63
C HIS A 53 4.89 7.25 -18.13
N ARG A 54 3.63 6.92 -17.87
CA ARG A 54 2.47 7.75 -18.24
C ARG A 54 2.43 9.07 -17.48
N ALA A 55 2.78 9.05 -16.20
CA ALA A 55 2.87 10.23 -15.36
C ALA A 55 3.94 11.19 -15.89
N LEU A 56 5.11 10.68 -16.28
CA LEU A 56 6.19 11.48 -16.89
C LEU A 56 5.83 12.07 -18.25
N GLN A 57 4.88 11.49 -18.98
CA GLN A 57 4.37 12.05 -20.23
C GLN A 57 3.35 13.17 -20.04
N ASN A 58 2.84 13.38 -18.81
CA ASN A 58 1.84 14.42 -18.55
C ASN A 58 2.52 15.80 -18.48
N PRO A 59 2.28 16.70 -19.45
CA PRO A 59 2.91 18.02 -19.44
C PRO A 59 2.43 18.88 -18.25
N ALA A 60 1.24 18.62 -17.71
CA ALA A 60 0.69 19.37 -16.59
C ALA A 60 1.43 19.10 -15.26
N MET A 61 2.20 18.01 -15.17
CA MET A 61 3.05 17.73 -13.99
C MET A 61 4.25 18.67 -13.88
N PHE A 62 4.66 19.31 -14.98
CA PHE A 62 5.88 20.11 -15.08
C PHE A 62 5.60 21.62 -15.15
N THR A 63 4.53 22.09 -14.51
CA THR A 63 4.27 23.53 -14.40
C THR A 63 5.15 24.21 -13.35
N SER A 64 5.29 25.54 -13.47
CA SER A 64 6.14 26.36 -12.59
C SER A 64 5.85 26.18 -11.09
N ASP A 65 4.57 26.01 -10.73
CA ASP A 65 4.14 25.87 -9.34
C ASP A 65 4.59 24.54 -8.73
N HIS A 66 4.45 23.44 -9.49
CA HIS A 66 4.90 22.11 -9.06
C HIS A 66 6.42 22.03 -9.00
N TYR A 67 7.15 22.72 -9.88
CA TYR A 67 8.61 22.81 -9.81
C TYR A 67 9.10 23.49 -8.53
N ARG A 68 8.50 24.63 -8.15
CA ARG A 68 8.88 25.34 -6.92
C ARG A 68 8.63 24.48 -5.67
N GLN A 69 7.53 23.75 -5.65
CA GLN A 69 7.19 22.84 -4.56
C GLN A 69 8.09 21.60 -4.54
N ALA A 70 8.42 21.04 -5.70
CA ALA A 70 9.37 19.95 -5.81
C ALA A 70 10.76 20.37 -5.31
N ALA A 71 11.22 21.57 -5.67
CA ALA A 71 12.47 22.12 -5.17
C ALA A 71 12.45 22.30 -3.64
N LEU A 72 11.39 22.91 -3.09
CA LEU A 72 11.20 23.04 -1.64
C LEU A 72 11.23 21.66 -0.95
N ALA A 73 10.55 20.68 -1.53
CA ALA A 73 10.46 19.34 -0.99
C ALA A 73 11.82 18.60 -1.01
N VAL A 74 12.65 18.84 -2.04
CA VAL A 74 14.04 18.34 -2.08
C VAL A 74 14.88 18.99 -0.98
N VAL A 75 14.80 20.31 -0.79
CA VAL A 75 15.53 21.01 0.28
C VAL A 75 15.11 20.50 1.65
N MET A 76 13.81 20.34 1.90
CA MET A 76 13.29 19.76 3.14
C MET A 76 13.76 18.32 3.35
N GLY A 77 13.75 17.50 2.29
CA GLY A 77 14.27 16.13 2.34
C GLY A 77 15.75 16.07 2.72
N VAL A 78 16.58 16.99 2.19
CA VAL A 78 17.99 17.12 2.56
C VAL A 78 18.13 17.55 4.02
N PHE A 79 17.39 18.56 4.46
CA PHE A 79 17.43 19.06 5.83
C PHE A 79 17.08 17.98 6.85
N ILE A 80 16.01 17.24 6.58
CA ILE A 80 15.57 16.12 7.40
C ILE A 80 16.62 15.00 7.44
N ARG A 81 17.21 14.65 6.28
CA ARG A 81 18.28 13.64 6.23
C ARG A 81 19.48 14.08 7.06
N LEU A 82 19.79 15.37 7.08
CA LEU A 82 20.83 15.94 7.93
C LEU A 82 20.47 15.79 9.42
N ILE A 83 19.24 16.10 9.82
CA ILE A 83 18.76 15.88 11.20
C ILE A 83 18.91 14.41 11.61
N VAL A 84 18.54 13.46 10.75
CA VAL A 84 18.69 12.02 11.02
C VAL A 84 20.16 11.60 11.10
N ALA A 85 21.02 12.20 10.28
CA ALA A 85 22.44 11.92 10.27
C ALA A 85 23.20 12.49 11.47
N VAL A 86 22.68 13.55 12.11
CA VAL A 86 23.34 14.21 13.26
C VAL A 86 23.53 13.25 14.45
N PRO A 87 22.51 12.50 14.94
CA PRO A 87 22.72 11.52 16.01
C PRO A 87 23.72 10.42 15.65
N ILE A 88 23.67 9.92 14.41
CA ILE A 88 24.57 8.85 13.93
C ILE A 88 26.01 9.36 13.90
N THR A 89 26.21 10.57 13.37
CA THR A 89 27.52 11.23 13.32
C THR A 89 28.01 11.58 14.73
N GLY A 90 27.10 12.01 15.62
CA GLY A 90 27.40 12.30 17.02
C GLY A 90 27.91 11.07 17.77
N ILE A 91 27.28 9.90 17.57
CA ILE A 91 27.75 8.63 18.13
C ILE A 91 29.13 8.27 17.57
N ARG A 92 29.37 8.48 16.27
CA ARG A 92 30.68 8.26 15.65
C ARG A 92 31.77 9.15 16.25
N VAL A 93 31.47 10.44 16.44
CA VAL A 93 32.39 11.39 17.10
C VAL A 93 32.63 10.98 18.56
N LEU A 94 31.59 10.57 19.28
CA LEU A 94 31.72 10.08 20.66
C LEU A 94 32.65 8.86 20.72
N LEU A 95 32.44 7.87 19.86
CA LEU A 95 33.29 6.67 19.79
C LEU A 95 34.74 7.02 19.43
N TRP A 96 34.94 7.99 18.53
CA TRP A 96 36.26 8.52 18.20
C TRP A 96 36.92 9.26 19.37
N VAL A 97 36.17 10.01 20.19
CA VAL A 97 36.71 10.62 21.42
C VAL A 97 37.07 9.55 22.44
N VAL A 98 36.24 8.52 22.61
CA VAL A 98 36.50 7.40 23.52
C VAL A 98 37.72 6.59 23.08
N SER A 99 37.96 6.44 21.76
CA SER A 99 39.13 5.75 21.22
C SER A 99 40.45 6.44 21.54
N MET A 100 40.45 7.74 21.84
CA MET A 100 41.64 8.44 22.32
C MET A 100 42.07 8.01 23.73
N PHE A 101 41.11 7.56 24.56
CA PHE A 101 41.37 7.18 25.95
C PHE A 101 41.49 5.66 26.13
N PHE A 102 40.91 4.87 25.23
CA PHE A 102 40.92 3.41 25.29
C PHE A 102 41.33 2.84 23.93
N PRO A 103 42.31 1.91 23.88
CA PRO A 103 42.71 1.25 22.63
C PRO A 103 41.57 0.35 22.13
N LEU A 104 40.74 0.91 21.25
CA LEU A 104 39.61 0.24 20.62
C LEU A 104 40.01 -0.60 19.38
N ASP A 105 41.30 -0.64 19.03
CA ASP A 105 41.83 -1.37 17.86
C ASP A 105 41.58 -2.89 17.90
N THR A 106 41.14 -3.44 19.04
CA THR A 106 40.78 -4.87 19.19
C THR A 106 39.26 -5.12 19.18
N VAL A 107 38.44 -4.08 19.04
CA VAL A 107 37.02 -4.08 19.41
C VAL A 107 36.20 -3.53 18.23
N SER A 108 35.73 -4.43 17.35
CA SER A 108 34.95 -4.19 16.11
C SER A 108 33.54 -3.57 16.29
N TRP A 109 33.34 -2.82 17.37
CA TRP A 109 32.03 -2.33 17.80
C TRP A 109 31.61 -1.08 17.03
N ASP A 110 32.53 -0.26 16.54
CA ASP A 110 32.21 0.98 15.82
C ASP A 110 31.37 0.68 14.56
N ASP A 111 31.89 -0.14 13.64
CA ASP A 111 31.18 -0.52 12.41
C ASP A 111 29.88 -1.27 12.70
N SER A 112 29.88 -2.18 13.68
CA SER A 112 28.70 -2.98 14.03
C SER A 112 27.57 -2.14 14.64
N LEU A 113 27.91 -1.13 15.46
CA LEU A 113 26.95 -0.21 16.06
C LEU A 113 26.40 0.77 15.03
N ILE A 114 27.28 1.35 14.19
CA ILE A 114 26.86 2.27 13.12
C ILE A 114 25.94 1.55 12.13
N ASP A 115 26.30 0.32 11.71
CA ASP A 115 25.45 -0.50 10.85
C ASP A 115 24.12 -0.85 11.52
N GLY A 116 24.13 -1.13 12.82
CA GLY A 116 22.92 -1.36 13.60
C GLY A 116 22.00 -0.15 13.64
N LEU A 117 22.55 1.05 13.85
CA LEU A 117 21.79 2.32 13.87
C LEU A 117 21.24 2.67 12.50
N ASN A 118 22.03 2.51 11.44
CA ASN A 118 21.57 2.68 10.06
C ASN A 118 20.44 1.69 9.73
N PHE A 119 20.58 0.43 10.14
CA PHE A 119 19.56 -0.59 9.95
C PHE A 119 18.26 -0.25 10.71
N ILE A 120 18.37 0.23 11.96
CA ILE A 120 17.22 0.67 12.75
C ILE A 120 16.55 1.88 12.09
N GLY A 121 17.32 2.89 11.71
CA GLY A 121 16.79 4.09 11.05
C GLY A 121 16.07 3.78 9.74
N GLU A 122 16.69 2.97 8.88
CA GLU A 122 16.16 2.70 7.55
C GLU A 122 15.03 1.67 7.53
N TYR A 123 15.17 0.57 8.28
CA TYR A 123 14.23 -0.55 8.21
C TYR A 123 13.25 -0.57 9.39
N VAL A 124 13.73 -0.40 10.63
CA VAL A 124 12.86 -0.52 11.83
C VAL A 124 11.98 0.70 12.02
N LEU A 125 12.56 1.89 11.87
CA LEU A 125 11.91 3.19 12.00
C LEU A 125 11.36 3.71 10.68
N GLN A 126 11.73 3.13 9.53
CA GLN A 126 11.25 3.52 8.21
C GLN A 126 11.34 5.03 7.94
N LEU A 127 12.46 5.65 8.35
CA LEU A 127 12.62 7.11 8.28
C LEU A 127 12.33 7.66 6.87
N PRO A 128 12.79 7.09 5.74
CA PRO A 128 12.45 7.63 4.43
C PRO A 128 10.94 7.74 4.16
N LEU A 129 10.17 6.72 4.54
CA LEU A 129 8.72 6.70 4.35
C LEU A 129 7.99 7.66 5.30
N PHE A 130 8.45 7.75 6.56
CA PHE A 130 7.97 8.72 7.51
C PHE A 130 8.00 10.15 6.94
N LEU A 131 9.14 10.49 6.35
CA LEU A 131 9.41 11.84 5.87
C LEU A 131 8.58 12.15 4.64
N MET A 132 8.36 11.16 3.77
CA MET A 132 7.43 11.32 2.64
C MET A 132 5.99 11.53 3.11
N ALA A 133 5.53 10.72 4.05
CA ALA A 133 4.20 10.88 4.62
C ALA A 133 4.04 12.23 5.36
N LEU A 134 5.12 12.74 5.97
CA LEU A 134 5.17 14.08 6.57
C LEU A 134 5.04 15.18 5.50
N MET A 135 5.68 15.03 4.35
CA MET A 135 5.62 16.02 3.25
C MET A 135 4.20 16.30 2.79
N ARG A 136 3.28 15.35 2.88
CA ARG A 136 1.86 15.57 2.58
C ARG A 136 1.20 16.66 3.41
N TYR A 137 1.61 16.81 4.67
CA TYR A 137 1.10 17.87 5.55
C TYR A 137 1.78 19.22 5.28
N VAL A 138 2.97 19.19 4.69
CA VAL A 138 3.78 20.38 4.37
C VAL A 138 3.45 20.93 2.98
N VAL A 139 3.13 20.07 2.01
CA VAL A 139 2.90 20.41 0.61
C VAL A 139 1.52 19.86 0.15
N PRO A 140 0.45 20.67 0.17
CA PRO A 140 -0.92 20.22 -0.08
C PRO A 140 -1.27 19.90 -1.55
N THR A 141 -0.28 19.75 -2.45
CA THR A 141 -0.49 19.66 -3.91
C THR A 141 -0.61 18.26 -4.47
N LEU A 142 -0.53 17.23 -3.63
CA LEU A 142 -0.68 15.84 -4.04
C LEU A 142 -2.08 15.55 -4.59
N ASP A 143 -3.10 16.17 -4.00
CA ASP A 143 -4.49 16.03 -4.45
C ASP A 143 -4.71 16.62 -5.85
N SER A 144 -4.11 17.78 -6.13
CA SER A 144 -4.17 18.39 -7.46
C SER A 144 -3.38 17.58 -8.49
N LEU A 145 -2.22 17.03 -8.13
CA LEU A 145 -1.45 16.14 -9.00
C LEU A 145 -2.22 14.88 -9.38
N PHE A 146 -2.92 14.27 -8.41
CA PHE A 146 -3.79 13.13 -8.65
C PHE A 146 -4.90 13.49 -9.66
N MET A 147 -5.65 14.58 -9.42
CA MET A 147 -6.76 14.98 -10.28
C MET A 147 -6.30 15.39 -11.69
N GLN A 148 -5.20 16.12 -11.81
CA GLN A 148 -4.61 16.50 -13.10
C GLN A 148 -4.13 15.27 -13.88
N SER A 149 -3.55 14.30 -13.20
CA SER A 149 -3.12 13.05 -13.82
C SER A 149 -4.31 12.21 -14.26
N LEU A 150 -5.39 12.19 -13.48
CA LEU A 150 -6.63 11.51 -13.85
C LEU A 150 -7.26 12.12 -15.11
N HIS A 151 -7.30 13.45 -15.20
CA HIS A 151 -7.74 14.16 -16.41
C HIS A 151 -6.88 13.81 -17.63
N TRP A 152 -5.55 13.76 -17.47
CA TRP A 152 -4.64 13.38 -18.54
C TRP A 152 -4.85 11.93 -19.01
N VAL A 153 -5.09 11.01 -18.08
CA VAL A 153 -5.38 9.60 -18.39
C VAL A 153 -6.65 9.47 -19.20
N ASP A 154 -7.73 10.18 -18.83
CA ASP A 154 -8.98 10.15 -19.59
C ASP A 154 -8.82 10.78 -20.99
N LYS A 155 -8.13 11.92 -21.09
CA LYS A 155 -7.83 12.54 -22.39
C LYS A 155 -7.03 11.60 -23.30
N THR A 156 -6.00 10.95 -22.75
CA THR A 156 -5.17 9.98 -23.50
C THR A 156 -5.98 8.76 -23.92
N TYR A 157 -6.90 8.30 -23.06
CA TYR A 157 -7.77 7.18 -23.38
C TYR A 157 -8.67 7.48 -24.58
N VAL A 158 -9.36 8.62 -24.58
CA VAL A 158 -10.22 9.05 -25.70
C VAL A 158 -9.41 9.23 -26.99
N GLN A 159 -8.20 9.80 -26.90
CA GLN A 159 -7.33 9.96 -28.07
C GLN A 159 -6.88 8.63 -28.68
N LYS A 160 -6.66 7.59 -27.87
CA LYS A 160 -6.27 6.26 -28.34
C LYS A 160 -7.41 5.48 -28.97
N HIS A 161 -8.63 5.69 -28.47
CA HIS A 161 -9.85 5.01 -28.93
C HIS A 161 -10.66 5.94 -29.84
N SER A 162 -10.00 6.88 -30.54
CA SER A 162 -10.67 7.84 -31.43
C SER A 162 -11.37 7.17 -32.60
N ASN A 163 -10.96 5.94 -32.94
CA ASN A 163 -11.48 5.16 -34.06
C ASN A 163 -12.51 4.11 -33.62
N ASP A 164 -12.80 4.01 -32.33
CA ASP A 164 -13.74 3.05 -31.76
C ASP A 164 -15.14 3.67 -31.62
N SER A 165 -16.19 2.84 -31.60
CA SER A 165 -17.57 3.28 -31.41
C SER A 165 -17.75 3.97 -30.05
N GLN A 166 -18.59 5.01 -30.02
CA GLN A 166 -18.86 5.74 -28.78
C GLN A 166 -19.49 4.86 -27.67
N ASP A 167 -20.24 3.83 -28.06
CA ASP A 167 -20.85 2.86 -27.15
C ASP A 167 -19.84 1.85 -26.55
N ASP A 168 -18.64 1.72 -27.14
CA ASP A 168 -17.58 0.82 -26.66
C ASP A 168 -16.59 1.51 -25.70
N LEU A 169 -16.68 2.83 -25.56
CA LEU A 169 -15.81 3.61 -24.68
C LEU A 169 -16.21 3.45 -23.21
N ARG A 170 -15.23 3.24 -22.33
CA ARG A 170 -15.46 3.31 -20.89
C ARG A 170 -15.85 4.73 -20.48
N ASP A 171 -16.66 4.86 -19.43
CA ASP A 171 -16.98 6.16 -18.85
C ASP A 171 -15.73 6.88 -18.29
N MET A 172 -15.77 8.21 -18.32
CA MET A 172 -14.67 9.05 -17.83
C MET A 172 -14.63 9.12 -16.30
N TYR A 173 -13.44 9.13 -15.72
CA TYR A 173 -13.24 9.13 -14.27
C TYR A 173 -13.17 10.56 -13.72
N TYR A 174 -12.41 11.42 -14.37
CA TYR A 174 -12.17 12.79 -13.94
C TYR A 174 -13.45 13.62 -13.77
N PRO A 175 -14.35 13.74 -14.76
CA PRO A 175 -15.50 14.64 -14.65
C PRO A 175 -16.45 14.24 -13.52
N ASN A 176 -16.69 12.94 -13.33
CA ASN A 176 -17.56 12.43 -12.27
C ASN A 176 -16.88 12.56 -10.89
N LEU A 177 -15.60 12.23 -10.79
CA LEU A 177 -14.86 12.34 -9.52
C LEU A 177 -14.63 13.80 -9.11
N ALA A 178 -14.53 14.74 -10.05
CA ALA A 178 -14.42 16.17 -9.76
C ALA A 178 -15.70 16.73 -9.11
N GLN A 179 -16.87 16.19 -9.45
CA GLN A 179 -18.15 16.56 -8.83
C GLN A 179 -18.28 16.03 -7.39
N TYR A 180 -17.42 15.10 -6.98
CA TYR A 180 -17.48 14.56 -5.64
C TYR A 180 -16.90 15.57 -4.65
N SER A 181 -17.79 16.24 -3.91
CA SER A 181 -17.38 17.21 -2.89
C SER A 181 -16.40 16.60 -1.89
N ARG A 182 -15.19 17.17 -1.85
CA ARG A 182 -14.28 17.01 -0.72
C ARG A 182 -15.02 17.60 0.47
N VAL A 183 -15.28 16.80 1.50
CA VAL A 183 -15.52 17.43 2.81
C VAL A 183 -14.16 18.02 3.17
N VAL A 184 -13.98 19.30 2.83
CA VAL A 184 -13.13 20.14 3.64
C VAL A 184 -13.87 20.13 4.96
N ASP A 185 -13.41 19.36 5.94
CA ASP A 185 -13.81 19.65 7.30
C ASP A 185 -13.53 21.15 7.44
N ASP A 186 -14.56 21.92 7.74
CA ASP A 186 -14.61 23.39 7.89
C ASP A 186 -13.70 23.89 9.05
N SER A 187 -12.75 23.07 9.44
CA SER A 187 -11.71 23.26 10.44
C SER A 187 -10.36 23.58 9.79
N THR A 188 -10.31 24.19 8.60
CA THR A 188 -9.04 24.60 7.96
C THR A 188 -8.38 25.80 8.66
N GLY A 189 -8.40 25.82 9.99
CA GLY A 189 -7.51 26.61 10.81
C GLY A 189 -6.17 25.89 11.04
N PRO A 190 -5.11 26.62 11.40
CA PRO A 190 -3.81 26.05 11.76
C PRO A 190 -3.88 24.98 12.86
N GLU A 191 -4.90 25.04 13.72
CA GLU A 191 -5.13 24.07 14.80
C GLU A 191 -5.51 22.65 14.30
N SER A 192 -6.29 22.53 13.21
CA SER A 192 -6.67 21.21 12.67
C SER A 192 -5.52 20.54 11.92
N ALA A 193 -4.71 21.33 11.21
CA ALA A 193 -3.49 20.84 10.58
C ALA A 193 -2.48 20.34 11.64
N ALA A 194 -2.32 21.09 12.74
CA ALA A 194 -1.49 20.69 13.86
C ALA A 194 -2.01 19.41 14.54
N HIS A 195 -3.34 19.28 14.72
CA HIS A 195 -3.95 18.08 15.27
C HIS A 195 -3.82 16.86 14.34
N ALA A 196 -3.96 17.04 13.02
CA ALA A 196 -3.75 15.99 12.04
C ALA A 196 -2.28 15.54 12.00
N LEU A 197 -1.35 16.49 12.08
CA LEU A 197 0.07 16.22 12.17
C LEU A 197 0.43 15.48 13.46
N SER A 198 -0.06 15.91 14.62
CA SER A 198 0.22 15.25 15.90
C SER A 198 -0.35 13.82 15.94
N ALA A 199 -1.56 13.62 15.41
CA ALA A 199 -2.15 12.30 15.27
C ALA A 199 -1.33 11.40 14.33
N PHE A 200 -0.77 11.95 13.25
CA PHE A 200 0.15 11.24 12.36
C PHE A 200 1.45 10.85 13.08
N LEU A 201 2.11 11.81 13.74
CA LEU A 201 3.34 11.59 14.51
C LEU A 201 3.14 10.51 15.58
N TYR A 202 2.04 10.58 16.35
CA TYR A 202 1.72 9.57 17.36
C TYR A 202 1.54 8.17 16.76
N ARG A 203 0.80 8.05 15.65
CA ARG A 203 0.62 6.76 14.97
C ARG A 203 1.95 6.20 14.47
N PHE A 204 2.81 7.07 13.95
CA PHE A 204 4.12 6.67 13.46
C PHE A 204 5.04 6.24 14.62
N ALA A 205 5.13 7.05 15.68
CA ALA A 205 5.89 6.74 16.89
C ALA A 205 5.43 5.41 17.52
N ARG A 206 4.11 5.22 17.66
CA ARG A 206 3.55 3.95 18.17
C ARG A 206 3.97 2.75 17.32
N LYS A 207 3.91 2.85 15.99
CA LYS A 207 4.38 1.79 15.08
C LYS A 207 5.88 1.54 15.23
N GLY A 208 6.68 2.60 15.30
CA GLY A 208 8.13 2.54 15.54
C GLY A 208 8.44 1.82 16.85
N CYS A 209 7.78 2.19 17.96
CA CYS A 209 7.97 1.52 19.25
C CYS A 209 7.60 0.03 19.21
N ILE A 210 6.50 -0.35 18.56
CA ILE A 210 6.13 -1.78 18.40
C ILE A 210 7.18 -2.52 17.58
N SER A 211 7.64 -1.92 16.48
CA SER A 211 8.67 -2.45 15.59
C SER A 211 10.00 -2.66 16.33
N THR A 212 10.45 -1.66 17.09
CA THR A 212 11.64 -1.72 17.95
C THR A 212 11.49 -2.74 19.06
N ALA A 213 10.32 -2.86 19.69
CA ALA A 213 10.06 -3.88 20.72
C ALA A 213 10.15 -5.30 20.13
N ILE A 214 9.53 -5.56 18.97
CA ILE A 214 9.63 -6.85 18.28
C ILE A 214 11.09 -7.16 17.94
N PHE A 215 11.83 -6.16 17.45
CA PHE A 215 13.26 -6.30 17.15
C PHE A 215 14.06 -6.63 18.41
N ALA A 216 13.86 -5.92 19.52
CA ALA A 216 14.52 -6.18 20.80
C ALA A 216 14.20 -7.59 21.35
N LEU A 217 12.92 -7.99 21.33
CA LEU A 217 12.50 -9.34 21.74
C LEU A 217 13.17 -10.44 20.90
N SER A 218 13.51 -10.15 19.64
CA SER A 218 14.22 -11.12 18.77
C SER A 218 15.65 -11.43 19.24
N TYR A 219 16.22 -10.65 20.17
CA TYR A 219 17.53 -10.90 20.78
C TYR A 219 17.47 -11.79 22.02
N LEU A 220 16.29 -12.17 22.50
CA LEU A 220 16.17 -13.07 23.65
C LEU A 220 16.76 -14.46 23.33
N PRO A 221 17.57 -15.04 24.22
CA PRO A 221 18.38 -16.23 23.93
C PRO A 221 17.56 -17.48 23.65
N VAL A 222 16.35 -17.60 24.22
CA VAL A 222 15.49 -18.79 24.10
C VAL A 222 14.38 -18.60 23.07
N VAL A 223 13.65 -17.48 23.15
CA VAL A 223 12.45 -17.25 22.34
C VAL A 223 12.73 -16.39 21.09
N GLY A 224 13.85 -15.67 21.05
CA GLY A 224 14.12 -14.63 20.06
C GLY A 224 14.11 -15.12 18.60
N LYS A 225 14.54 -16.37 18.35
CA LYS A 225 14.49 -16.99 17.01
C LYS A 225 13.06 -17.14 16.48
N LEU A 226 12.07 -17.31 17.36
CA LEU A 226 10.66 -17.51 16.97
C LEU A 226 9.87 -16.20 16.90
N VAL A 227 10.33 -15.14 17.55
CA VAL A 227 9.61 -13.85 17.59
C VAL A 227 9.32 -13.30 16.19
N LEU A 228 10.34 -13.23 15.32
CA LEU A 228 10.21 -12.67 13.97
C LEU A 228 9.37 -13.55 13.04
N PRO A 229 9.55 -14.89 13.00
CA PRO A 229 8.64 -15.78 12.27
C PRO A 229 7.19 -15.65 12.75
N VAL A 230 6.94 -15.70 14.07
CA VAL A 230 5.57 -15.60 14.63
C VAL A 230 4.95 -14.24 14.29
N ALA A 231 5.70 -13.14 14.44
CA ALA A 231 5.24 -11.81 14.08
C ALA A 231 4.91 -11.70 12.57
N SER A 232 5.73 -12.32 11.72
CA SER A 232 5.51 -12.38 10.27
C SER A 232 4.25 -13.18 9.95
N PHE A 233 4.05 -14.35 10.58
CA PHE A 233 2.85 -15.17 10.43
C PHE A 233 1.59 -14.42 10.85
N TYR A 234 1.59 -13.83 12.05
CA TYR A 234 0.45 -13.09 12.58
C TYR A 234 0.04 -11.92 11.68
N THR A 235 1.03 -11.21 11.14
CA THR A 235 0.82 -10.07 10.26
C THR A 235 0.31 -10.50 8.89
N PHE A 236 0.94 -11.51 8.31
CA PHE A 236 0.78 -11.86 6.90
C PHE A 236 -0.39 -12.83 6.65
N ASN A 237 -0.78 -13.63 7.64
CA ASN A 237 -1.92 -14.55 7.55
C ASN A 237 -3.23 -13.84 7.18
N LYS A 238 -3.47 -12.64 7.74
CA LYS A 238 -4.68 -11.86 7.43
C LYS A 238 -4.74 -11.38 5.98
N ALA A 239 -3.60 -11.31 5.31
CA ALA A 239 -3.43 -10.76 3.97
C ALA A 239 -3.33 -11.84 2.89
N ALA A 240 -2.49 -12.84 3.11
CA ALA A 240 -2.17 -13.87 2.13
C ALA A 240 -2.76 -15.26 2.44
N GLY A 241 -3.55 -15.36 3.51
CA GLY A 241 -4.13 -16.62 3.96
C GLY A 241 -3.14 -17.50 4.71
N LEU A 242 -3.64 -18.64 5.20
CA LEU A 242 -2.87 -19.56 6.04
C LEU A 242 -1.72 -20.24 5.28
N GLY A 243 -1.91 -20.53 3.99
CA GLY A 243 -0.92 -21.25 3.17
C GLY A 243 0.39 -20.49 3.02
N LEU A 244 0.34 -19.29 2.41
CA LEU A 244 1.55 -18.50 2.15
C LEU A 244 2.20 -18.01 3.46
N ALA A 245 1.39 -17.64 4.47
CA ALA A 245 1.89 -17.29 5.78
C ALA A 245 2.61 -18.46 6.46
N GLY A 246 2.09 -19.69 6.34
CA GLY A 246 2.74 -20.90 6.84
C GLY A 246 4.08 -21.17 6.18
N ILE A 247 4.19 -20.97 4.86
CA ILE A 247 5.46 -21.10 4.12
C ILE A 247 6.48 -20.08 4.61
N ILE A 248 6.10 -18.80 4.73
CA ILE A 248 6.99 -17.74 5.22
C ILE A 248 7.41 -17.99 6.68
N PHE A 249 6.50 -18.47 7.52
CA PHE A 249 6.81 -18.86 8.89
C PHE A 249 7.81 -20.01 8.94
N GLY A 250 7.53 -21.10 8.21
CA GLY A 250 8.35 -22.31 8.22
C GLY A 250 9.76 -22.06 7.66
N THR A 251 9.86 -21.33 6.54
CA THR A 251 11.15 -20.90 5.97
C THR A 251 11.83 -19.85 6.86
N GLY A 252 11.04 -19.01 7.54
CA GLY A 252 11.49 -17.97 8.44
C GLY A 252 12.32 -18.47 9.62
N ILE A 253 12.09 -19.70 10.08
CA ILE A 253 12.88 -20.32 11.15
C ILE A 253 14.36 -20.48 10.75
N PHE A 254 14.63 -20.67 9.46
CA PHE A 254 15.98 -20.87 8.91
C PHE A 254 16.59 -19.58 8.35
N LEU A 255 15.81 -18.51 8.20
CA LEU A 255 16.26 -17.25 7.63
C LEU A 255 16.98 -16.37 8.66
N PRO A 256 18.03 -15.63 8.26
CA PRO A 256 18.65 -14.62 9.11
C PRO A 256 17.63 -13.56 9.56
N ARG A 257 17.74 -13.11 10.82
CA ARG A 257 16.82 -12.12 11.42
C ARG A 257 16.70 -10.84 10.59
N ARG A 258 17.82 -10.36 10.03
CA ARG A 258 17.86 -9.16 9.17
C ARG A 258 16.94 -9.31 7.95
N CYS A 259 16.93 -10.47 7.31
CA CYS A 259 16.07 -10.73 6.15
C CYS A 259 14.58 -10.70 6.52
N LEU A 260 14.20 -11.29 7.66
CA LEU A 260 12.83 -11.27 8.15
C LEU A 260 12.36 -9.85 8.48
N VAL A 261 13.21 -9.05 9.13
CA VAL A 261 12.91 -7.65 9.41
C VAL A 261 12.77 -6.88 8.10
N VAL A 262 13.72 -6.99 7.17
CA VAL A 262 13.64 -6.31 5.86
C VAL A 262 12.37 -6.69 5.12
N PHE A 263 12.00 -7.98 5.10
CA PHE A 263 10.76 -8.47 4.49
C PHE A 263 9.52 -7.84 5.13
N LEU A 264 9.39 -7.93 6.45
CA LEU A 264 8.23 -7.44 7.19
C LEU A 264 8.08 -5.92 7.05
N GLN A 265 9.20 -5.21 7.10
CA GLN A 265 9.22 -3.76 6.95
C GLN A 265 8.89 -3.33 5.53
N THR A 266 9.43 -4.01 4.52
CA THR A 266 9.07 -3.78 3.11
C THR A 266 7.56 -4.01 2.89
N TYR A 267 7.00 -5.06 3.49
CA TYR A 267 5.57 -5.31 3.46
C TYR A 267 4.73 -4.18 4.07
N PHE A 268 5.09 -3.74 5.28
CA PHE A 268 4.39 -2.63 5.93
C PHE A 268 4.56 -1.30 5.22
N ALA A 269 5.75 -1.04 4.67
CA ALA A 269 6.05 0.17 3.92
C ALA A 269 5.23 0.23 2.63
N SER A 270 5.23 -0.84 1.83
CA SER A 270 4.42 -0.93 0.61
C SER A 270 2.92 -0.73 0.90
N ARG A 271 2.40 -1.37 1.96
CA ARG A 271 1.00 -1.21 2.39
C ARG A 271 0.69 0.20 2.88
N SER A 272 1.61 0.83 3.60
CA SER A 272 1.40 2.19 4.13
C SER A 272 1.44 3.21 3.00
N LEU A 273 2.40 3.09 2.10
CA LEU A 273 2.54 3.91 0.90
C LEU A 273 1.27 3.86 0.04
N THR A 274 0.81 2.68 -0.35
CA THR A 274 -0.40 2.55 -1.18
C THR A 274 -1.65 3.14 -0.53
N ARG A 275 -1.78 3.04 0.80
CA ARG A 275 -2.87 3.67 1.53
C ARG A 275 -2.82 5.19 1.48
N GLU A 276 -1.62 5.76 1.54
CA GLU A 276 -1.41 7.19 1.46
C GLU A 276 -1.68 7.71 0.06
N LEU A 277 -1.14 7.04 -0.97
CA LEU A 277 -1.32 7.40 -2.38
C LEU A 277 -2.77 7.34 -2.86
N LEU A 278 -3.58 6.42 -2.30
CA LEU A 278 -4.99 6.26 -2.65
C LEU A 278 -5.93 7.18 -1.86
N GLU A 279 -5.42 7.94 -0.90
CA GLU A 279 -6.27 8.77 -0.06
C GLU A 279 -7.05 9.86 -0.83
N PRO A 280 -6.52 10.54 -1.88
CA PRO A 280 -7.31 11.45 -2.71
C PRO A 280 -8.60 10.83 -3.25
N TYR A 281 -8.53 9.56 -3.64
CA TYR A 281 -9.69 8.81 -4.10
C TYR A 281 -10.69 8.52 -2.96
N PHE A 282 -10.19 8.04 -1.80
CA PHE A 282 -11.06 7.66 -0.68
C PHE A 282 -11.79 8.83 -0.02
N VAL A 283 -11.17 10.00 0.03
CA VAL A 283 -11.80 11.21 0.60
C VAL A 283 -13.00 11.66 -0.24
N ARG A 284 -12.99 11.41 -1.55
CA ARG A 284 -14.08 11.77 -2.47
C ARG A 284 -15.24 10.78 -2.45
N VAL A 285 -14.94 9.48 -2.58
CA VAL A 285 -15.96 8.43 -2.71
C VAL A 285 -16.66 8.10 -1.37
N ARG A 286 -16.02 8.38 -0.22
CA ARG A 286 -16.58 8.20 1.13
C ARG A 286 -16.94 6.75 1.50
N PHE A 287 -15.94 5.88 1.48
CA PHE A 287 -16.07 4.54 2.01
C PHE A 287 -16.20 4.52 3.54
N THR A 288 -17.04 3.64 4.08
CA THR A 288 -17.02 3.31 5.50
C THR A 288 -15.74 2.54 5.86
N LYS A 289 -15.39 2.45 7.16
CA LYS A 289 -14.17 1.75 7.60
C LYS A 289 -14.15 0.29 7.17
N THR A 290 -15.31 -0.37 7.16
CA THR A 290 -15.48 -1.76 6.73
C THR A 290 -15.36 -1.89 5.22
N GLU A 291 -16.03 -1.02 4.45
CA GLU A 291 -15.94 -1.04 2.99
C GLU A 291 -14.51 -0.74 2.51
N LYS A 292 -13.84 0.26 3.07
CA LYS A 292 -12.43 0.58 2.75
C LYS A 292 -11.54 -0.63 3.03
N ARG A 293 -11.74 -1.31 4.16
CA ARG A 293 -10.99 -2.53 4.50
C ARG A 293 -11.21 -3.64 3.47
N ASN A 294 -12.45 -3.88 3.05
CA ASN A 294 -12.79 -4.89 2.06
C ASN A 294 -12.22 -4.55 0.68
N TRP A 295 -12.28 -3.27 0.29
CA TRP A 295 -11.69 -2.77 -0.96
C TRP A 295 -10.18 -3.03 -1.03
N PHE A 296 -9.44 -2.76 0.05
CA PHE A 296 -8.00 -3.04 0.11
C PHE A 296 -7.71 -4.53 0.08
N ARG A 297 -8.52 -5.34 0.78
CA ARG A 297 -8.35 -6.79 0.85
C ARG A 297 -8.60 -7.44 -0.51
N SER A 298 -9.60 -7.01 -1.27
CA SER A 298 -9.90 -7.58 -2.59
C SER A 298 -8.83 -7.28 -3.65
N ARG A 299 -7.99 -6.26 -3.41
CA ARG A 299 -6.93 -5.78 -4.33
C ARG A 299 -5.53 -5.92 -3.73
N GLU A 300 -5.37 -6.74 -2.69
CA GLU A 300 -4.18 -6.72 -1.83
C GLU A 300 -2.88 -7.03 -2.59
N GLY A 301 -2.87 -8.03 -3.47
CA GLY A 301 -1.70 -8.40 -4.26
C GLY A 301 -1.27 -7.33 -5.25
N VAL A 302 -2.21 -6.74 -6.01
CA VAL A 302 -1.88 -5.69 -7.00
C VAL A 302 -1.42 -4.41 -6.33
N LEU A 303 -2.07 -4.03 -5.22
CA LEU A 303 -1.65 -2.88 -4.42
C LEU A 303 -0.30 -3.10 -3.77
N PHE A 304 -0.06 -4.31 -3.23
CA PHE A 304 1.24 -4.65 -2.67
C PHE A 304 2.35 -4.56 -3.73
N GLY A 305 2.13 -5.12 -4.93
CA GLY A 305 3.09 -5.03 -6.02
C GLY A 305 3.37 -3.60 -6.47
N PHE A 306 2.30 -2.79 -6.61
CA PHE A 306 2.42 -1.39 -6.99
C PHE A 306 3.19 -0.57 -5.94
N GLY A 307 2.86 -0.76 -4.66
CA GLY A 307 3.56 -0.14 -3.55
C GLY A 307 5.00 -0.62 -3.41
N LEU A 308 5.27 -1.89 -3.71
CA LEU A 308 6.61 -2.47 -3.67
C LEU A 308 7.51 -1.84 -4.73
N GLY A 309 6.99 -1.66 -5.95
CA GLY A 309 7.70 -1.01 -7.04
C GLY A 309 8.09 0.43 -6.69
N PHE A 310 7.14 1.24 -6.23
CA PHE A 310 7.43 2.62 -5.83
C PHE A 310 8.30 2.69 -4.56
N TYR A 311 8.12 1.78 -3.60
CA TYR A 311 9.01 1.69 -2.44
C TYR A 311 10.47 1.47 -2.84
N ALA A 312 10.72 0.56 -3.79
CA ALA A 312 12.06 0.32 -4.32
C ALA A 312 12.64 1.56 -5.02
N LEU A 313 11.84 2.25 -5.84
CA LEU A 313 12.27 3.49 -6.51
C LEU A 313 12.58 4.60 -5.49
N MET A 314 11.74 4.76 -4.47
CA MET A 314 11.90 5.78 -3.43
C MET A 314 13.11 5.59 -2.52
N LYS A 315 13.68 4.38 -2.46
CA LYS A 315 14.94 4.14 -1.76
C LYS A 315 16.14 4.82 -2.42
N VAL A 316 16.02 5.24 -3.68
CA VAL A 316 17.09 6.01 -4.33
C VAL A 316 17.23 7.36 -3.62
N PRO A 317 18.40 7.64 -3.01
CA PRO A 317 18.61 8.88 -2.27
C PRO A 317 18.40 10.12 -3.16
N LEU A 318 17.93 11.22 -2.55
CA LEU A 318 17.66 12.52 -3.20
C LEU A 318 16.46 12.54 -4.18
N LEU A 319 16.16 11.43 -4.84
CA LEU A 319 15.05 11.31 -5.80
C LEU A 319 13.72 10.90 -5.16
N GLY A 320 13.72 10.33 -3.96
CA GLY A 320 12.52 9.77 -3.33
C GLY A 320 11.32 10.71 -3.27
N VAL A 321 11.55 12.01 -3.03
CA VAL A 321 10.48 13.03 -2.98
C VAL A 321 9.87 13.29 -4.36
N LEU A 322 10.70 13.38 -5.41
CA LEU A 322 10.23 13.51 -6.79
C LEU A 322 9.45 12.27 -7.22
N ILE A 323 9.97 11.09 -6.85
CA ILE A 323 9.34 9.79 -7.11
C ILE A 323 7.98 9.71 -6.43
N TYR A 324 7.81 10.31 -5.25
CA TYR A 324 6.51 10.35 -4.57
C TYR A 324 5.46 11.15 -5.36
N GLY A 325 5.82 12.31 -5.94
CA GLY A 325 4.93 13.04 -6.85
C GLY A 325 4.55 12.22 -8.10
N ILE A 326 5.53 11.50 -8.67
CA ILE A 326 5.29 10.56 -9.78
C ILE A 326 4.38 9.41 -9.32
N ALA A 327 4.55 8.90 -8.10
CA ALA A 327 3.74 7.82 -7.54
C ALA A 327 2.29 8.25 -7.35
N GLU A 328 2.05 9.49 -6.89
CA GLU A 328 0.73 10.08 -6.73
C GLU A 328 0.02 10.20 -8.09
N ALA A 329 0.71 10.74 -9.09
CA ALA A 329 0.22 10.83 -10.46
C ALA A 329 -0.06 9.46 -11.08
N SER A 330 0.83 8.50 -10.85
CA SER A 330 0.68 7.10 -11.31
C SER A 330 -0.50 6.40 -10.64
N THR A 331 -0.88 6.83 -9.43
CA THR A 331 -2.02 6.29 -8.71
C THR A 331 -3.35 6.64 -9.38
N ALA A 332 -3.41 7.78 -10.09
CA ALA A 332 -4.57 8.08 -10.95
C ALA A 332 -4.74 7.01 -12.04
N TYR A 333 -3.66 6.64 -12.73
CA TYR A 333 -3.69 5.56 -13.71
C TYR A 333 -4.04 4.21 -13.07
N LEU A 334 -3.46 3.88 -11.91
CA LEU A 334 -3.80 2.67 -11.15
C LEU A 334 -5.31 2.56 -10.88
N ILE A 335 -5.94 3.64 -10.39
CA ILE A 335 -7.38 3.68 -10.11
C ILE A 335 -8.20 3.31 -11.33
N THR A 336 -7.87 3.84 -12.52
CA THR A 336 -8.58 3.51 -13.76
C THR A 336 -8.52 2.03 -14.15
N LYS A 337 -7.56 1.26 -13.62
CA LYS A 337 -7.39 -0.16 -13.93
C LYS A 337 -7.99 -1.11 -12.88
N ILE A 338 -8.11 -0.65 -11.64
CA ILE A 338 -8.53 -1.51 -10.51
C ILE A 338 -9.89 -1.14 -9.93
N THR A 339 -10.53 -0.08 -10.43
CA THR A 339 -11.88 0.34 -10.05
C THR A 339 -12.72 0.59 -11.29
N ASP A 340 -14.03 0.49 -11.16
CA ASP A 340 -14.96 0.89 -12.22
C ASP A 340 -15.05 2.43 -12.26
N PRO A 341 -15.50 3.04 -13.38
CA PRO A 341 -15.69 4.49 -13.44
C PRO A 341 -16.70 4.95 -12.38
N PRO A 342 -16.43 6.06 -11.66
CA PRO A 342 -17.37 6.61 -10.70
C PRO A 342 -18.61 7.16 -11.41
N PRO A 343 -19.83 6.85 -10.95
CA PRO A 343 -21.06 7.40 -11.50
C PRO A 343 -21.28 8.86 -11.04
N PRO A 344 -22.37 9.51 -11.45
CA PRO A 344 -22.76 10.80 -10.90
C PRO A 344 -22.91 10.78 -9.37
N PRO A 345 -22.75 11.93 -8.68
CA PRO A 345 -22.77 12.03 -7.22
C PRO A 345 -23.98 11.41 -6.51
N ALA A 346 -25.13 11.32 -7.18
CA ALA A 346 -26.37 10.76 -6.64
C ALA A 346 -26.23 9.28 -6.25
N GLU A 347 -25.44 8.51 -7.01
CA GLU A 347 -25.29 7.06 -6.85
C GLU A 347 -24.01 6.68 -6.07
N ARG A 348 -23.33 7.67 -5.46
CA ARG A 348 -22.03 7.48 -4.81
C ARG A 348 -22.00 6.35 -3.78
N ARG A 349 -23.09 6.16 -3.02
CA ARG A 349 -23.17 5.13 -1.98
C ARG A 349 -23.25 3.72 -2.56
N GLU A 350 -24.07 3.54 -3.59
CA GLU A 350 -24.19 2.27 -4.30
C GLU A 350 -22.88 1.91 -4.99
N TYR A 351 -22.21 2.91 -5.57
CA TYR A 351 -20.86 2.75 -6.10
C TYR A 351 -19.85 2.32 -5.03
N ALA A 352 -19.81 2.98 -3.87
CA ALA A 352 -18.89 2.58 -2.78
C ALA A 352 -19.14 1.12 -2.33
N ALA A 353 -20.42 0.71 -2.27
CA ALA A 353 -20.78 -0.66 -1.93
C ALA A 353 -20.35 -1.66 -3.03
N SER A 354 -20.54 -1.32 -4.31
CA SER A 354 -20.20 -2.17 -5.45
C SER A 354 -18.69 -2.38 -5.60
N GLN A 355 -17.89 -1.38 -5.22
CA GLN A 355 -16.43 -1.41 -5.33
C GLN A 355 -15.73 -2.29 -4.27
N GLN A 356 -16.44 -2.83 -3.28
CA GLN A 356 -15.82 -3.68 -2.25
C GLN A 356 -15.14 -4.93 -2.84
N THR A 357 -15.72 -5.50 -3.90
CA THR A 357 -15.15 -6.62 -4.65
C THR A 357 -14.49 -6.12 -5.93
N TRP A 358 -13.39 -6.77 -6.33
CA TRP A 358 -12.74 -6.45 -7.60
C TRP A 358 -13.36 -7.30 -8.72
N ARG A 359 -14.38 -6.75 -9.38
CA ARG A 359 -15.19 -7.46 -10.38
C ARG A 359 -14.38 -7.86 -11.62
N ASN A 360 -13.61 -6.94 -12.18
CA ASN A 360 -12.85 -7.17 -13.43
C ASN A 360 -11.46 -7.80 -13.19
N ARG A 361 -11.28 -8.49 -12.05
CA ARG A 361 -9.98 -9.05 -11.65
C ARG A 361 -9.44 -10.06 -12.66
N HIS A 362 -10.26 -11.01 -13.07
CA HIS A 362 -9.79 -12.12 -13.92
C HIS A 362 -9.38 -11.62 -15.31
N GLU A 363 -10.18 -10.71 -15.90
CA GLU A 363 -9.89 -10.04 -17.17
C GLU A 363 -8.61 -9.21 -17.07
N PHE A 364 -8.46 -8.42 -16.01
CA PHE A 364 -7.26 -7.60 -15.83
C PHE A 364 -5.98 -8.44 -15.69
N LEU A 365 -6.03 -9.53 -14.92
CA LEU A 365 -4.85 -10.36 -14.66
C LEU A 365 -4.44 -11.21 -15.87
N SER A 366 -5.35 -11.47 -16.82
CA SER A 366 -5.10 -12.26 -18.04
C SER A 366 -4.64 -11.43 -19.25
N LEU A 367 -4.87 -10.11 -19.26
CA LEU A 367 -4.51 -9.23 -20.38
C LEU A 367 -2.99 -9.16 -20.65
N SER A 368 -2.58 -9.08 -21.91
CA SER A 368 -1.16 -8.84 -22.24
C SER A 368 -0.74 -7.42 -21.83
N LEU A 369 0.56 -7.22 -21.57
CA LEU A 369 1.10 -5.91 -21.19
C LEU A 369 0.80 -4.80 -22.20
N ALA A 370 0.82 -5.12 -23.49
CA ALA A 370 0.51 -4.19 -24.57
C ALA A 370 -0.97 -3.77 -24.58
N ASN A 371 -1.85 -4.63 -24.07
CA ASN A 371 -3.31 -4.45 -24.13
C ASN A 371 -3.90 -4.02 -22.77
N LEU A 372 -3.09 -3.49 -21.84
CA LEU A 372 -3.56 -3.00 -20.54
C LEU A 372 -4.60 -1.88 -20.67
N ASP A 373 -4.67 -1.21 -21.82
CA ASP A 373 -5.64 -0.17 -22.12
C ASP A 373 -6.97 -0.66 -22.67
N ASN A 374 -7.07 -1.94 -23.05
CA ASN A 374 -8.26 -2.51 -23.69
C ASN A 374 -9.27 -3.09 -22.68
N THR A 375 -9.13 -2.78 -21.39
CA THR A 375 -10.04 -3.29 -20.34
C THR A 375 -11.44 -2.73 -20.54
N ARG A 376 -12.43 -3.62 -20.72
CA ARG A 376 -13.84 -3.25 -20.73
C ARG A 376 -14.33 -3.07 -19.29
N SER A 377 -15.02 -1.97 -18.99
CA SER A 377 -15.85 -1.89 -17.78
C SER A 377 -17.26 -2.33 -18.18
N ASN A 378 -17.56 -3.63 -18.05
CA ASN A 378 -18.94 -4.09 -18.20
C ASN A 378 -19.75 -3.49 -17.04
N ALA A 379 -20.53 -2.43 -17.32
CA ALA A 379 -21.60 -2.00 -16.44
C ALA A 379 -22.59 -3.17 -16.24
N PRO A 380 -23.26 -3.28 -15.08
CA PRO A 380 -24.13 -4.41 -14.81
C PRO A 380 -25.25 -4.47 -15.84
N THR A 381 -25.38 -5.59 -16.55
CA THR A 381 -26.64 -5.97 -17.17
C THR A 381 -27.69 -6.04 -16.05
N PRO A 382 -28.80 -5.28 -16.12
CA PRO A 382 -29.89 -5.47 -15.18
C PRO A 382 -30.37 -6.91 -15.31
N ASN A 383 -30.54 -7.59 -14.17
CA ASN A 383 -31.07 -8.94 -14.11
C ASN A 383 -32.39 -8.99 -14.92
N THR A 384 -32.36 -9.68 -16.06
CA THR A 384 -33.56 -10.11 -16.77
C THR A 384 -33.77 -11.58 -16.48
N GLY A 385 -34.87 -11.90 -15.78
CA GLY A 385 -35.43 -13.26 -15.66
C GLY A 385 -35.27 -13.88 -14.29
#